data_AF-A0A328ASA6-F1
#
_entry.id   AF-A0A328ASA6-F1
#
_cell.length_a   1.000
_cell.length_b   1.000
_cell.length_c   1.000
_cell.angle_alpha   90.00
_cell.angle_beta   90.00
_cell.angle_gamma   90.00
#
_symmetry.space_group_name_H-M   'P 1'
#
loop_
_entity.id
_entity.type
_entity.pdbx_description
1 polymer ?
#
loop_
_entity_poly.entity_id
_entity_poly.type
_entity_poly.pdbx_seq_one_letter_code
_entity_poly.pdbx_strand_id
1 'polypeptide(L)'
;MADGGSYQAIGAALGAPRLNQALAARSSLWAVCNCGREAALDASHWLGQGLGRHCIEDLEERVRCECGARRARLEIRGLAEAPQRPMGGVYVFR
;
A
#
# COMPACT_ATOMS: atom_id res chain seq x y z
N MET A 1 13.03 23.98 11.66
CA MET A 1 11.89 23.56 12.49
C MET A 1 10.65 23.70 11.63
N ALA A 2 10.11 22.60 11.11
CA ALA A 2 8.78 22.52 10.51
C ALA A 2 8.42 21.03 10.42
N ASP A 3 7.26 20.70 10.93
CA ASP A 3 6.95 19.46 11.60
C ASP A 3 6.70 18.30 10.63
N GLY A 4 7.22 17.13 11.00
CA GLY A 4 6.88 15.86 10.39
C GLY A 4 5.39 15.60 10.56
N GLY A 5 4.63 15.87 9.49
CA GLY A 5 3.23 15.56 9.41
C GLY A 5 3.04 14.06 9.35
N SER A 6 2.91 13.46 10.52
CA SER A 6 2.36 12.13 10.78
C SER A 6 1.10 11.90 9.95
N TYR A 7 1.23 11.36 8.74
CA TYR A 7 0.08 10.85 8.00
C TYR A 7 -0.25 9.41 8.43
N GLN A 8 0.32 8.96 9.55
CA GLN A 8 -0.14 7.76 10.25
C GLN A 8 -1.65 7.90 10.52
N ALA A 9 -2.42 6.99 9.92
CA ALA A 9 -3.75 6.60 10.40
C ALA A 9 -4.95 7.54 10.17
N ILE A 10 -4.96 8.42 9.16
CA ILE A 10 -6.22 9.16 8.83
C ILE A 10 -7.32 8.22 8.27
N GLY A 11 -6.98 6.97 7.94
CA GLY A 11 -7.93 5.96 7.44
C GLY A 11 -8.65 5.11 8.51
N ALA A 12 -8.40 5.30 9.80
CA ALA A 12 -9.02 4.45 10.83
C ALA A 12 -10.38 4.95 11.34
N ALA A 13 -10.75 6.21 11.08
CA ALA A 13 -11.99 6.83 11.61
C ALA A 13 -13.09 7.08 10.55
N LEU A 14 -12.76 6.98 9.27
CA LEU A 14 -13.66 7.10 8.13
C LEU A 14 -13.34 5.88 7.26
N GLY A 15 -14.31 5.00 6.99
CA GLY A 15 -14.10 3.66 6.43
C GLY A 15 -12.98 3.55 5.39
N ALA A 16 -12.28 2.41 5.41
CA ALA A 16 -11.05 2.15 4.67
C ALA A 16 -11.00 2.86 3.30
N PRO A 17 -9.99 3.73 3.06
CA PRO A 17 -9.95 4.51 1.84
C PRO A 17 -9.88 3.61 0.61
N ARG A 18 -10.67 3.96 -0.40
CA ARG A 18 -10.63 3.27 -1.70
C ARG A 18 -9.27 3.50 -2.35
N LEU A 19 -8.79 2.50 -3.10
CA LEU A 19 -7.48 2.56 -3.76
C LEU A 19 -7.29 3.86 -4.59
N ASN A 20 -8.29 4.26 -5.37
CA ASN A 20 -8.22 5.47 -6.21
C ASN A 20 -8.10 6.75 -5.36
N GLN A 21 -8.87 6.84 -4.27
CA GLN A 21 -8.83 8.00 -3.37
C GLN A 21 -7.47 8.10 -2.66
N ALA A 22 -6.91 6.96 -2.27
CA ALA A 22 -5.62 6.92 -1.62
C ALA A 22 -4.45 7.33 -2.53
N LEU A 23 -4.49 6.94 -3.81
CA LEU A 23 -3.47 7.29 -4.80
C LEU A 23 -3.59 8.74 -5.30
N ALA A 24 -4.82 9.28 -5.35
CA ALA A 24 -5.06 10.67 -5.73
C ALA A 24 -4.35 11.70 -4.83
N ALA A 25 -4.01 11.32 -3.59
CA ALA A 25 -3.29 12.15 -2.63
C ALA A 25 -1.76 12.25 -2.86
N ARG A 26 -1.25 11.86 -4.05
CA ARG A 26 0.20 11.75 -4.35
C ARG A 26 0.91 10.79 -3.38
N SER A 27 0.28 9.66 -3.12
CA SER A 27 0.79 8.62 -2.23
C SER A 27 1.18 7.38 -3.02
N SER A 28 2.17 6.65 -2.52
CA SER A 28 2.57 5.35 -3.01
C SER A 28 1.90 4.25 -2.19
N LEU A 29 1.55 3.15 -2.86
CA LEU A 29 1.05 1.96 -2.21
C LEU A 29 2.22 1.08 -1.77
N TRP A 30 2.18 0.63 -0.53
CA TRP A 30 3.18 -0.24 0.07
C TRP A 30 2.55 -1.53 0.54
N ALA A 31 3.25 -2.64 0.36
CA ALA A 31 2.88 -3.90 0.97
C ALA A 31 3.90 -4.26 2.04
N VAL A 32 3.43 -4.47 3.27
CA VAL A 32 4.21 -4.84 4.44
C VAL A 32 3.82 -6.24 4.88
N CYS A 33 4.78 -7.15 4.81
CA CYS A 33 4.63 -8.51 5.30
C CYS A 33 5.06 -8.60 6.77
N ASN A 34 4.41 -9.48 7.54
CA ASN A 34 4.78 -9.74 8.94
C ASN A 34 6.19 -10.33 9.12
N CYS A 35 6.84 -10.76 8.03
CA CYS A 35 8.24 -11.17 8.04
C CYS A 35 9.23 -9.97 8.02
N GLY A 36 8.73 -8.73 8.07
CA GLY A 36 9.54 -7.51 8.04
C GLY A 36 9.95 -7.06 6.63
N ARG A 37 9.42 -7.68 5.58
CA ARG A 37 9.65 -7.25 4.19
C ARG A 37 8.59 -6.25 3.77
N GLU A 38 9.01 -5.14 3.20
CA GLU A 38 8.12 -4.12 2.66
C GLU A 38 8.51 -3.74 1.24
N ALA A 39 7.55 -3.71 0.31
CA ALA A 39 7.80 -3.30 -1.07
C ALA A 39 6.76 -2.30 -1.55
N ALA A 40 7.21 -1.33 -2.36
CA ALA A 40 6.32 -0.47 -3.12
C ALA A 40 5.61 -1.30 -4.19
N LEU A 41 4.29 -1.16 -4.30
CA LEU A 41 3.49 -1.79 -5.32
C LEU A 41 3.01 -0.76 -6.33
N ASP A 42 3.11 -1.10 -7.61
CA ASP A 42 2.41 -0.36 -8.65
C ASP A 42 0.94 -0.74 -8.64
N ALA A 43 0.09 0.23 -8.31
CA ALA A 43 -1.36 0.06 -8.29
C ALA A 43 -2.00 0.38 -9.65
N SER A 44 -1.22 0.80 -10.65
CA SER A 44 -1.73 1.18 -11.98
C SER A 44 -2.43 0.00 -12.66
N HIS A 45 -1.92 -1.22 -12.49
CA HIS A 45 -2.59 -2.43 -12.97
C HIS A 45 -3.96 -2.65 -12.32
N TRP A 46 -4.10 -2.47 -11.00
CA TRP A 46 -5.39 -2.58 -10.30
C TRP A 46 -6.37 -1.50 -10.71
N LEU A 47 -5.89 -0.27 -10.89
CA LEU A 47 -6.70 0.83 -11.42
C LEU A 47 -7.23 0.52 -12.83
N GLY A 48 -6.38 -0.01 -13.71
CA GLY A 48 -6.77 -0.44 -15.06
C GLY A 48 -7.80 -1.57 -15.09
N GLN A 49 -7.83 -2.42 -14.06
CA GLN A 49 -8.83 -3.49 -13.88
C GLN A 49 -10.14 -3.00 -13.21
N GLY A 50 -10.26 -1.69 -12.92
CA GLY A 50 -11.43 -1.14 -12.24
C GLY A 50 -11.49 -1.43 -10.73
N LEU A 51 -10.41 -1.96 -10.15
CA LEU A 51 -10.30 -2.22 -8.71
C LEU A 51 -10.05 -0.95 -7.88
N GLY A 52 -9.92 0.22 -8.54
CA GLY A 52 -9.75 1.51 -7.87
C GLY A 52 -10.87 1.87 -6.87
N ARG A 53 -12.06 1.28 -7.02
CA ARG A 53 -13.20 1.47 -6.11
C ARG A 53 -13.22 0.52 -4.91
N HIS A 54 -12.37 -0.51 -4.92
CA HIS A 54 -12.25 -1.46 -3.82
C HIS A 54 -11.48 -0.82 -2.66
N CYS A 55 -11.81 -1.26 -1.46
CA CYS A 55 -11.04 -0.95 -0.27
C CYS A 55 -9.67 -1.62 -0.37
N ILE A 56 -8.66 -0.96 0.19
CA ILE A 56 -7.29 -1.48 0.16
C ILE A 56 -7.18 -2.84 0.89
N GLU A 57 -7.96 -3.05 1.95
CA GLU A 57 -8.01 -4.31 2.71
C GLU A 57 -8.41 -5.52 1.84
N ASP A 58 -9.32 -5.33 0.89
CA ASP A 58 -9.78 -6.35 -0.08
C ASP A 58 -8.68 -6.74 -1.08
N LEU A 59 -7.67 -5.88 -1.23
CA LEU A 59 -6.54 -6.11 -2.13
C LEU A 59 -5.37 -6.81 -1.43
N GLU A 60 -5.34 -6.83 -0.09
CA GLU A 60 -4.25 -7.47 0.69
C GLU A 60 -4.11 -8.97 0.40
N GLU A 61 -5.23 -9.65 0.15
CA GLU A 61 -5.26 -11.08 -0.20
C GLU A 61 -4.65 -11.38 -1.57
N ARG A 62 -4.54 -10.36 -2.44
CA ARG A 62 -3.94 -10.43 -3.79
C ARG A 62 -2.43 -10.18 -3.77
N VAL A 63 -1.86 -9.97 -2.60
CA VAL A 63 -0.45 -9.67 -2.43
C VAL A 63 0.27 -10.84 -1.80
N ARG A 64 1.41 -11.23 -2.40
CA ARG A 64 2.23 -12.35 -1.98
C ARG A 64 3.63 -11.89 -1.64
N CYS A 65 4.14 -12.36 -0.53
CA CYS A 65 5.53 -12.17 -0.16
C CYS A 65 6.34 -13.41 -0.55
N GLU A 66 7.58 -13.21 -0.97
CA GLU A 66 8.53 -14.28 -1.27
C GLU A 66 8.85 -15.17 -0.06
N CYS A 67 8.55 -14.70 1.16
CA CYS A 67 8.64 -15.53 2.37
C CYS A 67 7.58 -16.65 2.40
N GLY A 68 6.63 -16.67 1.46
CA GLY A 68 5.53 -17.63 1.38
C GLY A 68 4.21 -17.11 1.98
N ALA A 69 4.20 -15.91 2.55
CA ALA A 69 2.99 -15.31 3.09
C ALA A 69 1.98 -15.03 1.97
N ARG A 70 0.74 -15.45 2.22
CA ARG A 70 -0.37 -15.40 1.26
C ARG A 70 -1.12 -14.06 1.21
N ARG A 71 -0.78 -13.18 2.14
CA ARG A 71 -1.39 -11.87 2.37
C ARG A 71 -0.30 -10.95 2.90
N ALA A 72 -0.30 -9.71 2.46
CA ALA A 72 0.52 -8.65 3.01
C ALA A 72 -0.35 -7.45 3.32
N ARG A 73 -0.07 -6.76 4.43
CA ARG A 73 -0.80 -5.56 4.82
C ARG A 73 -0.50 -4.46 3.82
N LEU A 74 -1.52 -3.74 3.37
CA LEU A 74 -1.33 -2.63 2.45
C LEU A 74 -1.35 -1.30 3.20
N GLU A 75 -0.34 -0.48 2.96
CA GLU A 75 -0.18 0.85 3.55
C GLU A 75 -0.09 1.91 2.47
N ILE A 76 -0.67 3.08 2.74
CA ILE A 76 -0.58 4.23 1.86
C ILE A 76 0.43 5.18 2.48
N ARG A 77 1.57 5.34 1.81
CA ARG A 77 2.64 6.21 2.26
C ARG A 77 2.77 7.40 1.34
N GLY A 78 2.87 8.60 1.90
CA GLY A 78 3.08 9.82 1.11
C GLY A 78 4.40 9.73 0.35
N LEU A 79 4.49 10.33 -0.84
CA LEU A 79 5.71 10.30 -1.67
C LEU A 79 6.97 10.81 -0.94
N ALA A 80 6.78 11.65 0.09
CA ALA A 80 7.86 12.16 0.94
C ALA A 80 8.50 11.07 1.83
N GLU A 81 7.84 9.93 1.99
CA GLU A 81 8.27 8.80 2.81
C GLU A 81 8.61 7.59 1.92
N ALA A 82 9.25 7.87 0.79
CA ALA A 82 9.93 6.82 0.04
C ALA A 82 11.04 6.25 0.93
N PRO A 83 11.10 4.92 1.15
CA PRO A 83 12.11 4.35 1.99
C PRO A 83 13.47 4.53 1.35
N GLN A 84 14.45 4.62 2.22
CA GLN A 84 15.87 4.76 1.90
C GLN A 84 16.39 3.53 1.13
N ARG A 85 15.59 2.43 1.06
CA ARG A 85 15.92 1.22 0.32
C ARG A 85 14.64 0.47 -0.09
N PRO A 86 14.41 0.18 -1.38
CA PRO A 86 13.36 -0.75 -1.77
C PRO A 86 13.76 -2.15 -1.32
N MET A 87 13.14 -2.69 -0.27
CA MET A 87 13.22 -4.13 0.00
C MET A 87 12.31 -4.83 -1.01
N GLY A 88 12.89 -5.40 -2.05
CA GLY A 88 12.16 -6.27 -2.97
C GLY A 88 11.58 -7.49 -2.24
N GLY A 89 10.63 -8.16 -2.89
CA GLY A 89 10.13 -9.46 -2.42
C GLY A 89 8.65 -9.55 -2.15
N VAL A 90 7.88 -8.49 -2.37
CA VAL A 90 6.43 -8.55 -2.33
C VAL A 90 5.90 -8.22 -3.72
N TYR A 91 5.04 -9.09 -4.26
CA TYR A 91 4.49 -8.97 -5.60
C TYR A 91 2.97 -9.20 -5.58
N VAL A 92 2.31 -8.55 -6.53
CA VAL A 92 0.88 -8.72 -6.79
C VAL A 92 0.69 -9.93 -7.69
N PHE A 93 -0.24 -10.82 -7.34
CA PHE A 93 -0.67 -11.87 -8.25
C PHE A 93 -2.05 -11.56 -8.83
N ARG A 94 -2.28 -12.03 -10.06
CA ARG A 94 -3.50 -11.81 -10.83
C ARG A 94 -4.62 -12.72 -10.37
#